data_AF-X1J5W1-F1
#
_entry.id   AF-X1J5W1-F1
#
_cell.length_a   1.000
_cell.length_b   1.000
_cell.length_c   1.000
_cell.angle_alpha   90.00
_cell.angle_beta   90.00
_cell.angle_gamma   90.00
#
_symmetry.space_group_name_H-M   'P 1'
#
loop_
_entity.id
_entity.type
_entity.pdbx_description
1 polymer ?
#
loop_
_entity_poly.entity_id
_entity_poly.type
_entity_poly.pdbx_seq_one_letter_code
_entity_poly.pdbx_strand_id
1 'polypeptide(L)'
;QPIIQYPPAKEMPKKDLFVKIWAKYELQKEKSIIMLTTEDVDKKDKNYLTVTQQYEGELYFFILEFERLQKDQNFEDYSEILGSISKNLIELIHSDKFMRALSEGYNQIKDFVKLEKEQNIINIFKDKIKTHILKVLEKGVISKAELINKLKENYGFSGENIDLLLSSFLKEGLILKKDLPGIKECIFLVKDLVCIRIPPNLTTLNLGHKKIAGKKLKASFKRFYKDYVKKLEVFFTNFDIISENKDNTLYALFFNE
;
A
#
# COMPACT_ATOMS: atom_id res chain seq x y z
N GLN A 1 -4.17 31.93 -11.62
CA GLN A 1 -4.11 31.44 -10.23
C GLN A 1 -2.70 30.88 -9.97
N PRO A 2 -2.18 30.93 -8.73
CA PRO A 2 -0.81 30.50 -8.47
C PRO A 2 -0.68 28.98 -8.58
N ILE A 3 0.35 28.53 -9.29
CA ILE A 3 0.76 27.13 -9.31
C ILE A 3 1.31 26.80 -7.92
N ILE A 4 0.74 25.78 -7.27
CA ILE A 4 1.19 25.33 -5.94
C ILE A 4 2.16 24.17 -6.12
N GLN A 5 3.34 24.27 -5.53
CA GLN A 5 4.39 23.26 -5.64
C GLN A 5 4.85 22.78 -4.26
N TYR A 6 5.04 21.47 -4.14
CA TYR A 6 5.65 20.84 -2.99
C TYR A 6 6.68 19.77 -3.43
N PRO A 7 7.85 19.67 -2.80
CA PRO A 7 8.38 20.57 -1.78
C PRO A 7 8.69 21.98 -2.34
N PRO A 8 8.49 23.06 -1.56
CA PRO A 8 8.56 24.44 -2.05
C PRO A 8 9.98 24.90 -2.44
N ALA A 9 11.02 24.18 -1.98
CA ALA A 9 12.42 24.51 -2.24
C ALA A 9 12.95 24.05 -3.62
N LYS A 10 12.13 23.36 -4.42
CA LYS A 10 12.56 22.78 -5.71
C LYS A 10 12.28 23.75 -6.86
N GLU A 11 13.16 23.79 -7.86
CA GLU A 11 12.94 24.62 -9.06
C GLU A 11 11.62 24.26 -9.76
N MET A 12 10.90 25.29 -10.17
CA MET A 12 9.60 25.16 -10.82
C MET A 12 9.76 24.62 -12.26
N PRO A 13 8.87 23.73 -12.73
CA PRO A 13 8.91 23.27 -14.11
C PRO A 13 8.73 24.42 -15.11
N LYS A 14 9.37 24.30 -16.29
CA LYS A 14 9.24 25.29 -17.37
C LYS A 14 7.79 25.34 -17.88
N LYS A 15 7.35 26.53 -18.31
CA LYS A 15 5.99 26.75 -18.84
C LYS A 15 5.60 25.79 -19.97
N ASP A 16 6.56 25.45 -20.82
CA ASP A 16 6.35 24.52 -21.95
C ASP A 16 5.84 23.14 -21.52
N LEU A 17 6.22 22.67 -20.33
CA LEU A 17 5.74 21.39 -19.79
C LEU A 17 4.22 21.43 -19.56
N PHE A 18 3.70 22.52 -19.00
CA PHE A 18 2.27 22.65 -18.72
C PHE A 18 1.46 22.70 -20.01
N VAL A 19 1.99 23.35 -21.06
CA VAL A 19 1.38 23.36 -22.39
C VAL A 19 1.31 21.96 -22.99
N LYS A 20 2.40 21.18 -22.86
CA LYS A 20 2.43 19.77 -23.31
C LYS A 20 1.43 18.89 -22.56
N ILE A 21 1.33 19.06 -21.23
CA ILE A 21 0.33 18.35 -20.40
C ILE A 21 -1.07 18.67 -20.89
N TRP A 22 -1.40 19.96 -21.03
CA TRP A 22 -2.71 20.40 -21.49
C TRP A 22 -3.06 19.83 -22.87
N ALA A 23 -2.12 19.92 -23.82
CA ALA A 23 -2.31 19.39 -25.18
C ALA A 23 -2.59 17.88 -25.17
N LYS A 24 -1.92 17.09 -24.30
CA LYS A 24 -2.21 15.66 -24.18
C LYS A 24 -3.61 15.38 -23.65
N TYR A 25 -4.10 16.14 -22.66
CA TYR A 25 -5.47 15.98 -22.16
C TYR A 25 -6.52 16.36 -23.20
N GLU A 26 -6.28 17.40 -24.00
CA GLU A 26 -7.17 17.76 -25.12
C GLU A 26 -7.20 16.69 -26.21
N LEU A 27 -6.08 16.00 -26.47
CA LEU A 27 -6.02 14.90 -27.43
C LEU A 27 -6.60 13.59 -26.87
N GLN A 28 -6.60 13.40 -25.55
CA GLN A 28 -7.06 12.20 -24.85
C GLN A 28 -8.22 12.52 -23.90
N LYS A 29 -9.29 13.11 -24.45
CA LYS A 29 -10.44 13.64 -23.67
C LYS A 29 -11.14 12.63 -22.75
N GLU A 30 -10.96 11.34 -22.99
CA GLU A 30 -11.57 10.26 -22.18
C GLU A 30 -10.73 9.83 -20.97
N LYS A 31 -9.47 10.27 -20.87
CA LYS A 31 -8.56 9.84 -19.79
C LYS A 31 -8.42 10.91 -18.71
N SER A 32 -8.76 10.55 -17.48
CA SER A 32 -8.54 11.40 -16.29
C SER A 32 -7.08 11.36 -15.79
N ILE A 33 -6.30 10.38 -16.24
CA ILE A 33 -4.90 10.18 -15.84
C ILE A 33 -4.03 9.99 -17.08
N ILE A 34 -2.92 10.74 -17.14
CA ILE A 34 -1.98 10.70 -18.26
C ILE A 34 -0.55 10.59 -17.73
N MET A 35 0.26 9.75 -18.37
CA MET A 35 1.72 9.74 -18.20
C MET A 35 2.38 10.58 -19.28
N LEU A 36 3.36 11.39 -18.90
CA LEU A 36 4.37 11.91 -19.80
C LEU A 36 5.71 11.26 -19.47
N THR A 37 6.29 10.59 -20.45
CA THR A 37 7.58 9.93 -20.32
C THR A 37 8.70 10.88 -20.71
N THR A 38 9.94 10.46 -20.46
CA THR A 38 11.17 11.14 -20.94
C THR A 38 11.21 11.42 -22.45
N GLU A 39 10.38 10.76 -23.26
CA GLU A 39 10.26 11.04 -24.70
C GLU A 39 9.39 12.27 -25.00
N ASP A 40 8.46 12.60 -24.09
CA ASP A 40 7.58 13.76 -24.22
C ASP A 40 8.24 15.06 -23.71
N VAL A 41 9.28 14.94 -22.87
CA VAL A 41 9.87 16.06 -22.13
C VAL A 41 11.38 16.10 -22.35
N ASP A 42 11.93 17.28 -22.67
CA ASP A 42 13.36 17.50 -23.02
C ASP A 42 14.36 17.27 -21.84
N LYS A 43 13.97 16.53 -20.78
CA LYS A 43 14.81 16.20 -19.62
C LYS A 43 14.96 14.67 -19.51
N LYS A 44 16.20 14.19 -19.69
CA LYS A 44 16.55 12.77 -19.88
C LYS A 44 16.27 11.79 -18.72
N ASP A 45 15.84 12.22 -17.54
CA ASP A 45 15.69 11.33 -16.37
C ASP A 45 14.42 11.57 -15.54
N LYS A 46 13.43 12.29 -16.09
CA LYS A 46 12.21 12.66 -15.36
C LYS A 46 10.96 12.18 -16.07
N ASN A 47 10.07 11.56 -15.30
CA ASN A 47 8.71 11.23 -15.73
C ASN A 47 7.71 12.08 -14.96
N TYR A 48 6.58 12.33 -15.60
CA TYR A 48 5.48 13.09 -15.02
C TYR A 48 4.22 12.24 -15.07
N LEU A 49 3.57 12.10 -13.92
CA LEU A 49 2.24 11.52 -13.82
C LEU A 49 1.28 12.67 -13.53
N THR A 50 0.22 12.76 -14.32
CA THR A 50 -0.77 13.82 -14.19
C THR A 50 -2.15 13.23 -13.98
N VAL A 51 -2.93 13.86 -13.09
CA VAL A 51 -4.34 13.55 -12.85
C VAL A 51 -5.13 14.84 -12.93
N THR A 52 -6.25 14.83 -13.64
CA THR A 52 -7.20 15.95 -13.67
C THR A 52 -8.37 15.69 -12.72
N GLN A 53 -8.75 16.70 -11.95
CA GLN A 53 -9.97 16.70 -11.14
C GLN A 53 -10.79 17.94 -11.46
N GLN A 54 -12.11 17.77 -11.56
CA GLN A 54 -13.04 18.89 -11.70
C GLN A 54 -13.67 19.19 -10.35
N TYR A 55 -13.61 20.44 -9.92
CA TYR A 55 -14.15 20.87 -8.64
C TYR A 55 -14.68 22.31 -8.75
N GLU A 56 -15.92 22.53 -8.29
CA GLU A 56 -16.62 23.82 -8.40
C GLU A 56 -16.64 24.42 -9.82
N GLY A 57 -16.63 23.56 -10.85
CA GLY A 57 -16.65 23.98 -12.26
C GLY A 57 -15.27 24.33 -12.83
N GLU A 58 -14.21 24.32 -12.01
CA GLU A 58 -12.82 24.53 -12.44
C GLU A 58 -12.08 23.19 -12.62
N LEU A 59 -11.14 23.16 -13.56
CA LEU A 59 -10.30 21.98 -13.84
C LEU A 59 -8.93 22.14 -13.19
N TYR A 60 -8.57 21.18 -12.34
CA TYR A 60 -7.33 21.17 -11.61
C TYR A 60 -6.41 20.05 -12.09
N PHE A 61 -5.12 20.36 -12.23
CA PHE A 61 -4.08 19.42 -12.62
C PHE A 61 -3.19 19.11 -11.43
N PHE A 62 -3.18 17.84 -11.05
CA PHE A 62 -2.23 17.29 -10.08
C PHE A 62 -1.08 16.67 -10.85
N ILE A 63 0.14 17.16 -10.62
CA ILE A 63 1.34 16.75 -11.36
C ILE A 63 2.34 16.18 -10.36
N LEU A 64 2.67 14.91 -10.51
CA LEU A 64 3.73 14.24 -9.78
C LEU A 64 4.95 14.11 -10.68
N GLU A 65 6.05 14.74 -10.28
CA GLU A 65 7.37 14.54 -10.90
C GLU A 65 8.13 13.45 -10.13
N PHE A 66 8.58 12.42 -10.83
CA PHE A 66 9.42 11.37 -10.28
C PHE A 66 10.59 11.03 -11.22
N GLU A 67 11.67 10.53 -10.63
CA GLU A 67 12.80 9.99 -11.40
C GLU A 67 12.38 8.70 -12.12
N ARG A 68 13.18 8.24 -13.08
CA ARG A 68 12.90 7.02 -13.83
C ARG A 68 12.53 5.87 -12.88
N LEU A 69 11.38 5.21 -13.14
CA LEU A 69 10.94 4.05 -12.38
C LEU A 69 12.06 3.01 -12.36
N GLN A 70 12.37 2.50 -11.17
CA GLN A 70 13.21 1.31 -11.08
C GLN A 70 12.47 0.11 -11.71
N LYS A 71 13.19 -0.95 -12.10
CA LYS A 71 12.62 -2.14 -12.77
C LYS A 71 11.42 -2.77 -12.06
N ASP A 72 11.28 -2.51 -10.76
CA ASP A 72 10.31 -3.16 -9.88
C ASP A 72 9.12 -2.25 -9.52
N GLN A 73 9.13 -1.00 -9.99
CA GLN A 73 8.08 -0.01 -9.73
C GLN A 73 7.13 0.09 -10.91
N ASN A 74 5.83 -0.15 -10.69
CA ASN A 74 4.83 -0.06 -11.74
C ASN A 74 4.15 1.32 -11.79
N PHE A 75 3.87 1.79 -13.01
CA PHE A 75 3.22 3.07 -13.29
C PHE A 75 1.80 3.15 -12.68
N GLU A 76 1.02 2.07 -12.81
CA GLU A 76 -0.35 1.99 -12.29
C GLU A 76 -0.40 2.26 -10.78
N ASP A 77 0.64 1.87 -10.03
CA ASP A 77 0.69 2.06 -8.59
C ASP A 77 0.72 3.54 -8.19
N TYR A 78 1.50 4.35 -8.91
CA TYR A 78 1.55 5.80 -8.68
C TYR A 78 0.27 6.48 -9.13
N SER A 79 -0.33 5.98 -10.22
CA SER A 79 -1.61 6.46 -10.75
C SER A 79 -2.74 6.31 -9.73
N GLU A 80 -2.88 5.15 -9.10
CA GLU A 80 -3.92 4.91 -8.09
C GLU A 80 -3.76 5.81 -6.87
N ILE A 81 -2.54 5.94 -6.34
CA ILE A 81 -2.26 6.74 -5.15
C ILE A 81 -2.43 8.22 -5.42
N LEU A 82 -1.90 8.70 -6.55
CA LEU A 82 -2.09 10.10 -6.93
C LEU A 82 -3.57 10.39 -7.19
N GLY A 83 -4.30 9.45 -7.79
CA GLY A 83 -5.75 9.53 -7.95
C GLY A 83 -6.47 9.69 -6.61
N SER A 84 -6.16 8.85 -5.62
CA SER A 84 -6.75 8.93 -4.27
C SER A 84 -6.39 10.24 -3.55
N ILE A 85 -5.12 10.61 -3.55
CA ILE A 85 -4.63 11.83 -2.90
C ILE A 85 -5.21 13.07 -3.57
N SER A 86 -5.30 13.10 -4.90
CA SER A 86 -5.86 14.24 -5.64
C SER A 86 -7.31 14.54 -5.27
N LYS A 87 -8.12 13.50 -5.01
CA LYS A 87 -9.51 13.66 -4.54
C LYS A 87 -9.59 14.31 -3.16
N ASN A 88 -8.75 13.85 -2.23
CA ASN A 88 -8.70 14.45 -0.89
C ASN A 88 -8.17 15.89 -0.93
N LEU A 89 -7.12 16.14 -1.73
CA LEU A 89 -6.53 17.46 -1.87
C LEU A 89 -7.51 18.47 -2.47
N ILE A 90 -8.31 18.06 -3.46
CA ILE A 90 -9.21 19.00 -4.13
C ILE A 90 -10.37 19.44 -3.22
N GLU A 91 -10.89 18.55 -2.36
CA GLU A 91 -11.88 18.90 -1.35
C GLU A 91 -11.36 19.93 -0.33
N LEU A 92 -10.05 20.01 -0.16
CA LEU A 92 -9.39 20.90 0.78
C LEU A 92 -8.77 22.13 0.11
N ILE A 93 -8.94 22.34 -1.19
CA ILE A 93 -8.19 23.36 -1.97
C ILE A 93 -8.38 24.80 -1.47
N HIS A 94 -9.55 25.11 -0.90
CA HIS A 94 -9.88 26.42 -0.32
C HIS A 94 -9.72 26.47 1.21
N SER A 95 -9.28 25.37 1.84
CA SER A 95 -9.05 25.30 3.28
C SER A 95 -7.62 25.67 3.66
N ASP A 96 -7.48 26.29 4.83
CA ASP A 96 -6.22 26.47 5.57
C ASP A 96 -5.44 25.16 5.81
N LYS A 97 -6.10 24.00 5.73
CA LYS A 97 -5.50 22.67 5.90
C LYS A 97 -4.87 22.12 4.62
N PHE A 98 -5.07 22.76 3.46
CA PHE A 98 -4.57 22.26 2.17
C PHE A 98 -3.07 21.93 2.19
N MET A 99 -2.25 22.85 2.68
CA MET A 99 -0.79 22.68 2.69
C MET A 99 -0.34 21.52 3.60
N ARG A 100 -1.06 21.26 4.69
CA ARG A 100 -0.79 20.09 5.54
C ARG A 100 -1.16 18.81 4.80
N ALA A 101 -2.34 18.75 4.20
CA ALA A 101 -2.78 17.60 3.41
C ALA A 101 -1.83 17.31 2.23
N LEU A 102 -1.34 18.35 1.56
CA LEU A 102 -0.37 18.25 0.46
C LEU A 102 0.96 17.65 0.95
N SER A 103 1.46 18.08 2.10
CA SER A 103 2.66 17.52 2.72
C SER A 103 2.46 16.06 3.14
N GLU A 104 1.32 15.71 3.71
CA GLU A 104 0.98 14.33 4.09
C GLU A 104 0.87 13.43 2.86
N GLY A 105 0.16 13.88 1.82
CA GLY A 105 0.06 13.16 0.54
C GLY A 105 1.42 12.96 -0.13
N TYR A 106 2.29 13.96 -0.11
CA TYR A 106 3.66 13.82 -0.62
C TYR A 106 4.45 12.75 0.14
N ASN A 107 4.36 12.72 1.48
CA ASN A 107 5.04 11.70 2.28
C ASN A 107 4.43 10.31 2.06
N GLN A 108 3.11 10.19 1.92
CA GLN A 108 2.45 8.93 1.57
C GLN A 108 2.95 8.38 0.24
N ILE A 109 3.02 9.22 -0.80
CA ILE A 109 3.58 8.81 -2.09
C ILE A 109 5.04 8.38 -1.92
N LYS A 110 5.86 9.19 -1.24
CA LYS A 110 7.29 8.93 -1.03
C LYS A 110 7.56 7.63 -0.27
N ASP A 111 6.77 7.33 0.75
CA ASP A 111 6.93 6.14 1.58
C ASP A 111 6.34 4.90 0.91
N PHE A 112 5.31 5.05 0.09
CA PHE A 112 4.77 3.96 -0.71
C PHE A 112 5.83 3.34 -1.64
N VAL A 113 6.72 4.17 -2.20
CA VAL A 113 7.85 3.75 -3.04
C VAL A 113 8.87 2.88 -2.29
N LYS A 114 8.88 2.95 -0.95
CA LYS A 114 9.89 2.28 -0.10
C LYS A 114 9.41 0.98 0.52
N LEU A 115 8.14 0.61 0.33
CA LEU A 115 7.62 -0.62 0.93
C LEU A 115 8.00 -1.82 0.04
N GLU A 116 8.86 -2.69 0.56
CA GLU A 116 9.10 -4.02 -0.01
C GLU A 116 7.78 -4.81 -0.03
N LYS A 117 7.63 -5.76 -0.96
CA LYS A 117 6.40 -6.57 -1.15
C LYS A 117 5.93 -7.20 0.17
N GLU A 118 6.88 -7.65 0.97
CA GLU A 118 6.70 -8.22 2.29
C GLU A 118 5.96 -7.25 3.23
N GLN A 119 6.27 -5.95 3.16
CA GLN A 119 5.66 -4.96 4.02
C GLN A 119 4.25 -4.58 3.58
N ASN A 120 3.96 -4.65 2.27
CA ASN A 120 2.61 -4.52 1.75
C ASN A 120 1.73 -5.69 2.21
N ILE A 121 2.24 -6.92 2.13
CA ILE A 121 1.56 -8.11 2.66
C ILE A 121 1.31 -7.96 4.16
N ILE A 122 2.30 -7.53 4.94
CA ILE A 122 2.12 -7.27 6.39
C ILE A 122 1.02 -6.23 6.65
N ASN A 123 0.93 -5.18 5.82
CA ASN A 123 -0.10 -4.16 5.98
C ASN A 123 -1.51 -4.69 5.69
N ILE A 124 -1.66 -5.68 4.79
CA ILE A 124 -2.93 -6.39 4.56
C ILE A 124 -3.37 -7.11 5.85
N PHE A 125 -2.45 -7.80 6.53
CA PHE A 125 -2.76 -8.52 7.78
C PHE A 125 -2.95 -7.62 9.02
N LYS A 126 -2.45 -6.38 8.99
CA LYS A 126 -2.70 -5.42 10.09
C LYS A 126 -4.12 -4.89 10.08
N ASP A 127 -4.72 -4.77 8.91
CA ASP A 127 -6.08 -4.26 8.76
C ASP A 127 -7.09 -5.38 9.02
N LYS A 128 -7.99 -5.14 9.98
CA LYS A 128 -9.01 -6.11 10.41
C LYS A 128 -10.00 -6.43 9.30
N ILE A 129 -10.36 -5.46 8.47
CA ILE A 129 -11.30 -5.63 7.35
C ILE A 129 -10.62 -6.48 6.28
N LYS A 130 -9.37 -6.14 5.92
CA LYS A 130 -8.60 -6.90 4.92
C LYS A 130 -8.34 -8.34 5.36
N THR A 131 -8.01 -8.55 6.64
CA THR A 131 -7.85 -9.89 7.21
C THR A 131 -9.15 -10.68 7.16
N HIS A 132 -10.29 -10.02 7.44
CA HIS A 132 -11.59 -10.67 7.35
C HIS A 132 -11.93 -11.10 5.92
N ILE A 133 -11.57 -10.29 4.91
CA ILE A 133 -11.77 -10.65 3.51
C ILE A 133 -11.00 -11.93 3.15
N LEU A 134 -9.75 -12.07 3.60
CA LEU A 134 -8.98 -13.29 3.39
C LEU A 134 -9.69 -14.50 4.00
N LYS A 135 -10.17 -14.39 5.25
CA LYS A 135 -10.92 -15.47 5.92
C LYS A 135 -12.23 -15.83 5.21
N VAL A 136 -12.88 -14.86 4.57
CA VAL A 136 -14.08 -15.12 3.77
C VAL A 136 -13.71 -15.86 2.49
N LEU A 137 -12.61 -15.47 1.84
CA LEU A 137 -12.12 -16.07 0.60
C LEU A 137 -11.49 -17.46 0.80
N GLU A 138 -10.92 -17.74 1.98
CA GLU A 138 -10.46 -19.07 2.39
C GLU A 138 -11.60 -20.11 2.36
N LYS A 139 -12.83 -19.67 2.65
CA LYS A 139 -14.01 -20.55 2.63
C LYS A 139 -14.52 -20.84 1.21
N GLY A 140 -13.99 -20.16 0.21
CA GLY A 140 -14.33 -20.36 -1.20
C GLY A 140 -14.61 -19.07 -1.95
N VAL A 141 -15.06 -19.23 -3.19
CA VAL A 141 -15.41 -18.14 -4.10
C VAL A 141 -16.60 -17.35 -3.57
N ILE A 142 -16.52 -16.02 -3.70
CA ILE A 142 -17.60 -15.12 -3.32
C ILE A 142 -17.85 -14.07 -4.40
N SER A 143 -19.10 -13.67 -4.58
CA SER A 143 -19.43 -12.51 -5.41
C SER A 143 -19.08 -11.21 -4.69
N LYS A 144 -18.74 -10.16 -5.45
CA LYS A 144 -18.50 -8.82 -4.89
C LYS A 144 -19.68 -8.31 -4.05
N ALA A 145 -20.91 -8.53 -4.51
CA ALA A 145 -22.11 -8.12 -3.80
C ALA A 145 -22.26 -8.83 -2.45
N GLU A 146 -22.02 -10.14 -2.42
CA GLU A 146 -22.09 -10.92 -1.17
C GLU A 146 -20.95 -10.55 -0.21
N LEU A 147 -19.75 -10.24 -0.73
CA LEU A 147 -18.64 -9.75 0.08
C LEU A 147 -18.99 -8.42 0.76
N ILE A 148 -19.61 -7.48 0.03
CA ILE A 148 -20.07 -6.21 0.60
C ILE A 148 -21.08 -6.46 1.72
N ASN A 149 -22.03 -7.39 1.53
CA ASN A 149 -23.03 -7.72 2.55
C ASN A 149 -22.40 -8.30 3.82
N LYS A 150 -21.46 -9.25 3.69
CA LYS A 150 -20.73 -9.79 4.85
C LYS A 150 -19.91 -8.73 5.59
N LEU A 151 -19.33 -7.77 4.86
CA LEU A 151 -18.61 -6.65 5.47
C LEU A 151 -19.55 -5.62 6.13
N LYS A 152 -20.76 -5.44 5.60
CA LYS A 152 -21.81 -4.62 6.23
C LYS A 152 -22.26 -5.22 7.56
N GLU A 153 -22.55 -6.52 7.57
CA GLU A 153 -23.02 -7.22 8.77
C GLU A 153 -21.98 -7.24 9.89
N ASN A 154 -20.71 -7.49 9.56
CA ASN A 154 -19.65 -7.65 10.56
C ASN A 154 -18.97 -6.32 10.98
N TYR A 155 -18.96 -5.31 10.10
CA TYR A 155 -18.17 -4.08 10.31
C TYR A 155 -18.88 -2.77 9.95
N GLY A 156 -20.16 -2.80 9.52
CA GLY A 156 -20.88 -1.58 9.12
C GLY A 156 -20.34 -0.90 7.86
N PHE A 157 -19.64 -1.65 7.00
CA PHE A 157 -18.92 -1.11 5.85
C PHE A 157 -19.87 -0.56 4.76
N SER A 158 -19.70 0.69 4.30
CA SER A 158 -20.62 1.33 3.34
C SER A 158 -20.59 0.73 1.92
N GLY A 159 -19.55 -0.03 1.55
CA GLY A 159 -19.44 -0.69 0.24
C GLY A 159 -18.81 0.19 -0.85
N GLU A 160 -18.83 1.51 -0.70
CA GLU A 160 -18.37 2.49 -1.70
C GLU A 160 -16.88 2.36 -2.06
N ASN A 161 -16.08 1.79 -1.16
CA ASN A 161 -14.63 1.65 -1.32
C ASN A 161 -14.16 0.19 -1.49
N ILE A 162 -15.06 -0.76 -1.81
CA ILE A 162 -14.69 -2.18 -1.90
C ILE A 162 -13.61 -2.43 -2.97
N ASP A 163 -13.67 -1.72 -4.10
CA ASP A 163 -12.71 -1.92 -5.19
C ASP A 163 -11.31 -1.42 -4.82
N LEU A 164 -11.20 -0.30 -4.11
CA LEU A 164 -9.94 0.20 -3.56
C LEU A 164 -9.37 -0.76 -2.52
N LEU A 165 -10.25 -1.40 -1.75
CA LEU A 165 -9.83 -2.34 -0.73
C LEU A 165 -9.33 -3.66 -1.35
N LEU A 166 -9.97 -4.11 -2.43
CA LEU A 166 -9.59 -5.28 -3.23
C LEU A 166 -8.36 -5.05 -4.12
N SER A 167 -8.07 -3.81 -4.53
CA SER A 167 -6.90 -3.50 -5.38
C SER A 167 -5.59 -3.89 -4.70
N SER A 168 -5.49 -3.69 -3.39
CA SER A 168 -4.34 -4.13 -2.58
C SER A 168 -4.06 -5.64 -2.73
N PHE A 169 -5.10 -6.46 -2.84
CA PHE A 169 -4.96 -7.92 -2.95
C PHE A 169 -4.68 -8.38 -4.38
N LEU A 170 -5.29 -7.71 -5.38
CA LEU A 170 -5.02 -7.98 -6.79
C LEU A 170 -3.56 -7.67 -7.13
N LYS A 171 -3.05 -6.56 -6.59
CA LYS A 171 -1.65 -6.13 -6.77
C LYS A 171 -0.66 -7.16 -6.24
N GLU A 172 -0.86 -7.66 -5.03
CA GLU A 172 -0.01 -8.70 -4.45
C GLU A 172 -0.28 -10.10 -5.06
N GLY A 173 -1.22 -10.19 -6.02
CA GLY A 173 -1.56 -11.43 -6.72
C GLY A 173 -2.20 -12.48 -5.82
N LEU A 174 -2.88 -12.03 -4.75
CA LEU A 174 -3.55 -12.89 -3.77
C LEU A 174 -4.93 -13.31 -4.26
N ILE A 175 -5.63 -12.40 -4.92
CA ILE A 175 -6.98 -12.63 -5.43
C ILE A 175 -7.03 -12.45 -6.94
N LEU A 176 -8.06 -13.00 -7.56
CA LEU A 176 -8.38 -12.81 -8.97
C LEU A 176 -9.87 -12.53 -9.12
N LYS A 177 -10.21 -11.54 -9.95
CA LYS A 177 -11.60 -11.22 -10.31
C LYS A 177 -11.90 -11.90 -11.65
N LYS A 178 -12.97 -12.68 -11.71
CA LYS A 178 -13.43 -13.31 -12.95
C LYS A 178 -14.94 -13.46 -12.94
N ASP A 179 -15.55 -13.33 -14.10
CA ASP A 179 -16.97 -13.61 -14.27
C ASP A 179 -17.18 -15.11 -14.49
N LEU A 180 -18.15 -15.66 -13.77
CA LEU A 180 -18.63 -17.02 -13.98
C LEU A 180 -19.96 -16.98 -14.74
N PRO A 181 -20.29 -18.04 -15.50
CA PRO A 181 -21.61 -18.14 -16.12
C PRO A 181 -22.71 -18.02 -15.05
N GLY A 182 -23.48 -16.93 -15.10
CA GLY A 182 -24.58 -16.66 -14.16
C GLY A 182 -24.23 -15.79 -12.94
N ILE A 183 -22.95 -15.53 -12.65
CA ILE A 183 -22.53 -14.67 -11.52
C ILE A 183 -21.41 -13.72 -11.98
N LYS A 184 -21.68 -12.42 -11.92
CA LYS A 184 -20.71 -11.38 -12.25
C LYS A 184 -19.85 -11.02 -11.05
N GLU A 185 -18.62 -10.58 -11.33
CA GLU A 185 -17.64 -10.10 -10.36
C GLU A 185 -17.35 -11.09 -9.23
N CYS A 186 -17.05 -12.35 -9.58
CA CYS A 186 -16.58 -13.33 -8.60
C CYS A 186 -15.12 -13.07 -8.23
N ILE A 187 -14.84 -13.21 -6.94
CA ILE A 187 -13.51 -13.02 -6.35
C ILE A 187 -13.01 -14.39 -5.91
N PHE A 188 -11.83 -14.76 -6.40
CA PHE A 188 -11.14 -16.02 -6.15
C PHE A 188 -9.89 -15.73 -5.32
N LEU A 189 -9.62 -16.55 -4.31
CA LEU A 189 -8.29 -16.63 -3.71
C LEU A 189 -7.41 -17.48 -4.63
N VAL A 190 -6.27 -16.94 -5.06
CA VAL A 190 -5.35 -17.62 -5.99
C VAL A 190 -4.10 -18.11 -5.27
N LYS A 191 -3.65 -17.35 -4.27
CA LYS A 191 -2.49 -17.69 -3.46
C LYS A 191 -2.86 -17.67 -1.99
N ASP A 192 -2.51 -18.76 -1.33
CA ASP A 192 -2.49 -18.78 0.12
C ASP A 192 -1.27 -18.04 0.65
N LEU A 193 -1.41 -17.46 1.83
CA LEU A 193 -0.34 -16.71 2.49
C LEU A 193 -0.05 -17.31 3.84
N VAL A 194 1.19 -17.74 4.03
CA VAL A 194 1.69 -18.19 5.33
C VAL A 194 2.75 -17.19 5.79
N CYS A 195 2.40 -16.40 6.80
CA CYS A 195 3.32 -15.46 7.45
C CYS A 195 3.89 -16.10 8.71
N ILE A 196 5.15 -16.51 8.67
CA ILE A 196 5.86 -17.05 9.85
C ILE A 196 6.85 -16.02 10.33
N ARG A 197 6.81 -15.72 11.63
CA ARG A 197 7.81 -14.87 12.26
C ARG A 197 9.12 -15.64 12.34
N ILE A 198 10.11 -15.22 11.56
CA ILE A 198 11.48 -15.70 11.74
C ILE A 198 12.01 -15.12 13.06
N PRO A 199 12.42 -15.94 14.03
CA PRO A 199 13.04 -15.44 15.24
C PRO A 199 14.29 -14.64 14.84
N PRO A 200 14.50 -13.46 15.43
CA PRO A 200 15.60 -12.60 15.02
C PRO A 200 16.93 -13.34 15.22
N ASN A 201 17.81 -13.30 14.20
CA ASN A 201 19.08 -14.00 14.27
C ASN A 201 19.90 -13.50 15.46
N LEU A 202 20.11 -14.39 16.43
CA LEU A 202 20.75 -14.06 17.70
C LEU A 202 22.22 -13.67 17.53
N THR A 203 22.87 -14.10 16.44
CA THR A 203 24.26 -13.72 16.14
C THR A 203 24.37 -12.28 15.65
N THR A 204 23.36 -11.72 14.99
CA THR A 204 23.32 -10.30 14.57
C THR A 204 22.78 -9.38 15.67
N LEU A 205 22.03 -9.93 16.64
CA LEU A 205 21.64 -9.29 17.89
C LEU A 205 22.69 -9.35 18.99
N ASN A 206 23.90 -9.84 18.68
CA ASN A 206 25.09 -9.30 19.32
C ASN A 206 25.14 -7.82 19.01
N LEU A 207 24.44 -7.04 19.84
CA LEU A 207 24.62 -5.61 20.06
C LEU A 207 26.06 -5.31 19.70
N GLY A 208 26.24 -4.70 18.53
CA GLY A 208 27.55 -4.31 18.04
C GLY A 208 28.28 -3.72 19.23
N HIS A 209 29.31 -4.43 19.66
CA HIS A 209 30.30 -3.96 20.60
C HIS A 209 30.97 -2.76 19.95
N LYS A 210 30.30 -1.61 19.91
CA LYS A 210 30.81 -0.32 19.47
C LYS A 210 29.88 0.80 19.99
N LYS A 211 30.16 1.11 21.26
CA LYS A 211 30.29 2.46 21.83
C LYS A 211 29.12 3.22 22.50
N ILE A 212 27.85 2.77 22.53
CA ILE A 212 26.79 3.65 23.11
C ILE A 212 25.97 3.04 24.28
N ALA A 213 25.96 1.72 24.49
CA ALA A 213 25.13 1.13 25.55
C ALA A 213 25.86 1.03 26.91
N GLY A 214 25.54 1.92 27.85
CA GLY A 214 26.00 1.86 29.24
C GLY A 214 25.65 0.53 29.95
N LYS A 215 26.39 0.17 31.01
CA LYS A 215 26.26 -1.11 31.75
C LYS A 215 24.83 -1.48 32.14
N LYS A 216 23.96 -0.50 32.43
CA LYS A 216 22.54 -0.71 32.78
C LYS A 216 21.69 -1.22 31.61
N LEU A 217 21.95 -0.76 30.38
CA LEU A 217 21.20 -1.17 29.18
C LEU A 217 21.51 -2.64 28.80
N LYS A 218 22.74 -3.08 29.04
CA LYS A 218 23.13 -4.49 28.84
C LYS A 218 22.42 -5.42 29.81
N ALA A 219 22.28 -5.02 31.08
CA ALA A 219 21.60 -5.81 32.10
C ALA A 219 20.07 -5.90 31.85
N SER A 220 19.43 -4.78 31.48
CA SER A 220 18.00 -4.76 31.14
C SER A 220 17.71 -5.58 29.89
N PHE A 221 18.55 -5.47 28.85
CA PHE A 221 18.42 -6.27 27.64
C PHE A 221 18.59 -7.77 27.91
N LYS A 222 19.57 -8.17 28.73
CA LYS A 222 19.76 -9.58 29.12
C LYS A 222 18.54 -10.16 29.85
N ARG A 223 17.87 -9.34 30.69
CA ARG A 223 16.64 -9.74 31.38
C ARG A 223 15.46 -9.88 30.41
N PHE A 224 15.25 -8.87 29.55
CA PHE A 224 14.24 -8.92 28.50
C PHE A 224 14.44 -10.14 27.59
N TYR A 225 15.69 -10.41 27.21
CA TYR A 225 16.05 -11.55 26.37
C TYR A 225 15.71 -12.89 27.04
N LYS A 226 16.07 -13.05 28.32
CA LYS A 226 15.74 -14.26 29.09
C LYS A 226 14.23 -14.47 29.19
N ASP A 227 13.46 -13.39 29.41
CA ASP A 227 12.01 -13.46 29.43
C ASP A 227 11.41 -13.78 28.05
N TYR A 228 11.98 -13.25 26.97
CA TYR A 228 11.55 -13.54 25.60
C TYR A 228 11.78 -15.00 25.22
N VAL A 229 12.98 -15.55 25.48
CA VAL A 229 13.30 -16.96 25.22
C VAL A 229 12.39 -17.87 26.03
N LYS A 230 12.18 -17.57 27.32
CA LYS A 230 11.26 -18.35 28.16
C LYS A 230 9.83 -18.33 27.62
N LYS A 231 9.36 -17.19 27.10
CA LYS A 231 8.04 -17.10 26.46
C LYS A 231 7.96 -17.90 25.17
N LEU A 232 9.02 -17.91 24.36
CA LEU A 232 9.09 -18.75 23.16
C LEU A 232 9.09 -20.23 23.51
N GLU A 233 9.88 -20.66 24.49
CA GLU A 233 9.89 -22.04 24.97
C GLU A 233 8.51 -22.46 25.46
N VAL A 234 7.86 -21.63 26.29
CA VAL A 234 6.49 -21.90 26.75
C VAL A 234 5.50 -21.96 25.57
N PHE A 235 5.64 -21.06 24.58
CA PHE A 235 4.79 -21.08 23.39
C PHE A 235 4.97 -22.38 22.62
N PHE A 236 6.19 -22.71 22.20
CA PHE A 236 6.46 -23.91 21.38
C PHE A 236 6.26 -25.23 22.12
N THR A 237 6.49 -25.28 23.44
CA THR A 237 6.27 -26.50 24.24
C THR A 237 4.77 -26.78 24.43
N ASN A 238 3.96 -25.73 24.51
CA ASN A 238 2.51 -25.84 24.63
C ASN A 238 1.78 -25.64 23.29
N PHE A 239 2.51 -25.55 22.18
CA PHE A 239 1.93 -25.35 20.87
C PHE A 239 1.32 -26.68 20.40
N ASP A 240 0.00 -26.80 20.59
CA ASP A 240 -0.76 -27.97 20.15
C ASP A 240 -1.44 -27.68 18.81
N ILE A 241 -0.79 -28.16 17.74
CA ILE A 241 -1.27 -28.11 16.35
C ILE A 241 -2.67 -28.72 16.21
N ILE A 242 -3.03 -29.71 17.05
CA ILE A 242 -4.29 -30.44 16.95
C ILE A 242 -5.45 -29.62 17.56
N SER A 243 -5.16 -28.81 18.59
CA SER A 243 -6.16 -27.94 19.23
C SER A 243 -6.55 -26.72 18.36
N GLU A 244 -5.62 -26.20 17.55
CA GLU A 244 -5.88 -25.12 16.58
C GLU A 244 -6.48 -25.62 15.25
N ASN A 245 -6.41 -26.93 14.96
CA ASN A 245 -6.91 -27.51 13.71
C ASN A 245 -8.44 -27.49 13.55
N LYS A 246 -9.18 -26.95 14.52
CA LYS A 246 -10.59 -26.56 14.29
C LYS A 246 -10.74 -25.36 13.34
N ASP A 247 -9.64 -24.62 13.10
CA ASP A 247 -9.59 -23.44 12.23
C ASP A 247 -8.81 -23.65 10.91
N ASN A 248 -8.66 -24.89 10.41
CA ASN A 248 -8.19 -25.21 9.04
C ASN A 248 -6.84 -24.58 8.61
N THR A 249 -5.93 -24.26 9.53
CA THR A 249 -4.64 -23.64 9.17
C THR A 249 -3.52 -24.69 9.21
N LEU A 250 -2.96 -25.02 8.05
CA LEU A 250 -1.93 -26.05 7.88
C LEU A 250 -0.53 -25.41 8.03
N TYR A 251 0.18 -25.74 9.11
CA TYR A 251 1.54 -25.22 9.37
C TYR A 251 2.60 -26.17 8.80
N ALA A 252 3.45 -25.67 7.90
CA ALA A 252 4.66 -26.36 7.45
C ALA A 252 5.90 -25.65 8.02
N LEU A 253 6.68 -26.35 8.83
CA LEU A 253 7.93 -25.86 9.43
C LEU A 253 9.09 -26.22 8.50
N PHE A 254 9.77 -25.21 7.94
CA PHE A 254 11.06 -25.41 7.29
C PHE A 254 12.18 -25.08 8.27
N PHE A 255 13.04 -26.07 8.52
CA PHE A 255 14.33 -25.88 9.17
C PHE A 255 15.32 -25.42 8.11
N ASN A 256 16.02 -24.30 8.37
CA ASN A 256 17.29 -24.05 7.69
C ASN A 256 18.39 -24.66 8.56
N GLU A 257 19.19 -25.53 7.96
CA GLU A 257 20.55 -25.86 8.44
C GLU A 257 21.45 -24.63 8.42
#